data_AF-A0A0G1FV10-F1
#
_entry.id   AF-A0A0G1FV10-F1
#
_cell.length_a   1.000
_cell.length_b   1.000
_cell.length_c   1.000
_cell.angle_alpha   90.00
_cell.angle_beta   90.00
_cell.angle_gamma   90.00
#
_symmetry.space_group_name_H-M   'P 1'
#
loop_
_entity.id
_entity.type
_entity.pdbx_description
1 polymer ?
#
loop_
_entity_poly.entity_id
_entity_poly.type
_entity_poly.pdbx_seq_one_letter_code
_entity_poly.pdbx_strand_id
1 'polypeptide(L)'
;MKYKSYLIIICLLILVLPVVVYGKGKGNVYIPSGSSIVGNYYGAGDTVEIAGSVESDVIVAGGNVIVSGAVGGDVIAAGGNVRIIGPVGGNVRVVGGNVEIYGTVARNVMVGSGTLVIGESAKISGQ
;
A
#
# COMPACT_ATOMS: atom_id res chain seq x y z
N MET A 1 -3.01 5.88 31.36
CA MET A 1 -1.64 5.95 30.80
C MET A 1 -1.41 5.06 29.57
N LYS A 2 -2.13 3.95 29.35
CA LYS A 2 -1.93 3.05 28.20
C LYS A 2 -2.23 3.67 26.81
N TYR A 3 -3.20 4.57 26.70
CA TYR A 3 -3.57 5.24 25.43
C TYR A 3 -2.54 6.29 24.95
N LYS A 4 -1.72 6.82 25.86
CA LYS A 4 -0.69 7.82 25.54
C LYS A 4 0.46 7.20 24.72
N SER A 5 0.76 5.92 24.95
CA SER A 5 1.81 5.18 24.23
C SER A 5 1.38 4.81 22.80
N TYR A 6 0.11 4.45 22.57
CA TYR A 6 -0.41 4.19 21.22
C TYR A 6 -0.47 5.46 20.37
N LEU A 7 -0.82 6.61 20.98
CA LEU A 7 -0.81 7.91 20.31
C LEU A 7 0.59 8.29 19.82
N ILE A 8 1.62 7.96 20.60
CA ILE A 8 3.02 8.22 20.25
C ILE A 8 3.48 7.33 19.10
N ILE A 9 3.07 6.05 19.08
CA ILE A 9 3.40 5.12 17.98
C ILE A 9 2.70 5.54 16.67
N ILE A 10 1.44 5.99 16.75
CA ILE A 10 0.70 6.52 15.59
C ILE A 10 1.35 7.82 15.08
N CYS A 11 1.74 8.74 15.97
CA CYS A 11 2.47 9.95 15.57
C CYS A 11 3.86 9.65 14.99
N LEU A 12 4.59 8.66 15.52
CA LEU A 12 5.88 8.24 15.00
C LEU A 12 5.75 7.61 13.61
N LEU A 13 4.68 6.86 13.35
CA LEU A 13 4.38 6.30 12.02
C LEU A 13 4.08 7.38 10.98
N ILE A 14 3.47 8.49 11.39
CA ILE A 14 3.19 9.66 10.54
C ILE A 14 4.49 10.44 10.22
N LEU A 15 5.51 10.34 11.08
CA LEU A 15 6.74 11.14 11.01
C LEU A 15 7.83 10.56 10.07
N VAL A 16 7.74 9.29 9.67
CA VAL A 16 8.74 8.63 8.79
C VAL A 16 8.37 8.68 7.31
N LEU A 17 7.18 9.19 6.96
CA LEU A 17 6.76 9.29 5.56
C LEU A 17 7.12 10.68 5.01
N PRO A 18 7.80 10.79 3.85
CA PRO A 18 7.93 12.08 3.19
C PRO A 18 6.54 12.52 2.73
N VAL A 19 5.91 13.43 3.48
CA VAL A 19 4.67 14.08 3.09
C VAL A 19 5.00 15.15 2.05
N VAL A 20 5.05 14.75 0.79
CA VAL A 20 4.88 15.69 -0.33
C VAL A 20 3.69 15.22 -1.13
N VAL A 21 2.50 15.62 -0.69
CA VAL A 21 1.27 15.50 -1.47
C VAL A 21 1.28 16.64 -2.49
N TYR A 22 1.86 16.38 -3.68
CA TYR A 22 1.54 17.15 -4.88
C TYR A 22 0.62 16.31 -5.76
N GLY A 23 -0.66 16.31 -5.38
CA GLY A 23 -1.73 15.66 -6.12
C GLY A 23 -3.04 16.34 -5.78
N LYS A 24 -3.33 17.45 -6.48
CA LYS A 24 -4.59 18.16 -6.35
C LYS A 24 -5.69 17.32 -7.02
N GLY A 25 -6.47 16.59 -6.24
CA GLY A 25 -7.62 15.85 -6.77
C GLY A 25 -8.58 15.38 -5.68
N LYS A 26 -9.73 16.05 -5.54
CA LYS A 26 -10.94 15.36 -5.10
C LYS A 26 -11.32 14.41 -6.24
N GLY A 27 -10.93 13.14 -6.15
CA GLY A 27 -11.23 12.16 -7.20
C GLY A 27 -10.46 10.86 -7.11
N ASN A 28 -10.94 9.86 -7.84
CA ASN A 28 -10.28 8.57 -7.99
C ASN A 28 -8.95 8.73 -8.72
N VAL A 29 -7.94 7.99 -8.29
CA VAL A 29 -6.61 7.96 -8.89
C VAL A 29 -6.42 6.61 -9.57
N TYR A 30 -6.10 6.63 -10.87
CA TYR A 30 -5.95 5.41 -11.68
C TYR A 30 -4.67 5.46 -12.51
N ILE A 31 -3.82 4.44 -12.33
CA ILE A 31 -2.66 4.18 -13.19
C ILE A 31 -3.01 2.98 -14.07
N PRO A 32 -3.22 3.15 -15.38
CA PRO A 32 -3.67 2.08 -16.26
C PRO A 32 -2.58 1.02 -16.48
N SER A 33 -3.01 -0.22 -16.72
CA SER A 33 -2.14 -1.30 -17.19
C SER A 33 -1.40 -0.89 -18.46
N GLY A 34 -0.10 -1.18 -18.53
CA GLY A 34 0.76 -0.82 -19.68
C GLY A 34 1.51 0.49 -19.51
N SER A 35 1.19 1.28 -18.49
CA SER A 35 2.05 2.38 -18.04
C SER A 35 3.14 1.86 -17.10
N SER A 36 4.31 2.49 -17.14
CA SER A 36 5.39 2.29 -16.16
C SER A 36 5.76 3.62 -15.54
N ILE A 37 5.79 3.68 -14.22
CA ILE A 37 6.29 4.84 -13.47
C ILE A 37 7.73 4.57 -13.08
N VAL A 38 8.64 5.41 -13.57
CA VAL A 38 10.04 5.42 -13.15
C VAL A 38 10.14 6.15 -11.81
N GLY A 39 10.69 5.46 -10.80
CA GLY A 39 10.83 5.97 -9.44
C GLY A 39 9.65 5.65 -8.52
N ASN A 40 9.51 6.43 -7.44
CA ASN A 40 8.49 6.21 -6.41
C ASN A 40 7.15 6.82 -6.83
N TYR A 41 6.07 6.17 -6.43
CA TYR A 41 4.71 6.68 -6.60
C TYR A 41 4.06 7.02 -5.26
N TYR A 42 3.47 8.20 -5.18
CA TYR A 42 2.72 8.69 -4.03
C TYR A 42 1.32 9.10 -4.49
N GLY A 43 0.28 8.61 -3.83
CA GLY A 43 -1.09 8.89 -4.25
C GLY A 43 -2.10 8.84 -3.11
N ALA A 44 -3.09 9.73 -3.14
CA ALA A 44 -4.21 9.67 -2.20
C ALA A 44 -5.51 10.08 -2.89
N GLY A 45 -6.61 9.41 -2.52
CA GLY A 45 -7.94 9.67 -3.08
C GLY A 45 -9.00 8.75 -2.48
N ASP A 46 -10.27 8.90 -2.89
CA ASP A 46 -11.34 8.00 -2.41
C ASP A 46 -11.11 6.56 -2.88
N THR A 47 -10.70 6.41 -4.14
CA THR A 47 -10.22 5.15 -4.72
C THR A 47 -8.85 5.38 -5.36
N VAL A 48 -7.89 4.52 -5.06
CA VAL A 48 -6.57 4.48 -5.68
C VAL A 48 -6.37 3.11 -6.32
N GLU A 49 -6.21 3.08 -7.64
CA GLU A 49 -5.99 1.86 -8.39
C GLU A 49 -4.71 1.96 -9.24
N ILE A 50 -3.78 1.04 -9.00
CA ILE A 50 -2.49 0.97 -9.66
C ILE A 50 -2.43 -0.34 -10.44
N ALA A 51 -2.82 -0.29 -11.72
CA ALA A 51 -2.72 -1.40 -12.65
C ALA A 51 -1.43 -1.39 -13.49
N GLY A 52 -0.78 -0.22 -13.63
CA GLY A 52 0.54 -0.09 -14.23
C GLY A 52 1.69 -0.49 -13.30
N SER A 53 2.88 -0.69 -13.86
CA SER A 53 4.08 -1.02 -13.06
C SER A 53 4.70 0.21 -12.43
N VAL A 54 5.26 0.06 -11.23
CA VAL A 54 6.06 1.08 -10.56
C VAL A 54 7.42 0.47 -10.27
N GLU A 55 8.48 1.09 -10.77
CA GLU A 55 9.84 0.52 -10.70
C GLU A 55 10.42 0.52 -9.28
N SER A 56 9.95 1.43 -8.42
CA SER A 56 10.42 1.58 -7.04
C SER A 56 9.25 1.47 -6.06
N ASP A 57 9.13 2.35 -5.06
CA ASP A 57 8.16 2.24 -3.97
C ASP A 57 6.79 2.83 -4.32
N VAL A 58 5.74 2.28 -3.70
CA VAL A 58 4.36 2.79 -3.76
C VAL A 58 3.89 3.16 -2.37
N ILE A 59 3.49 4.42 -2.18
CA ILE A 59 2.93 4.93 -0.92
C ILE A 59 1.57 5.55 -1.20
N VAL A 60 0.49 4.87 -0.79
CA VAL A 60 -0.87 5.28 -1.14
C VAL A 60 -1.87 5.21 0.00
N ALA A 61 -2.89 6.06 -0.06
CA ALA A 61 -3.99 6.02 0.89
C ALA A 61 -5.34 6.31 0.24
N GLY A 62 -6.40 5.62 0.67
CA GLY A 62 -7.75 5.89 0.19
C GLY A 62 -8.85 5.10 0.86
N GLY A 63 -10.11 5.35 0.49
CA GLY A 63 -11.23 4.50 0.93
C GLY A 63 -11.09 3.08 0.38
N ASN A 64 -10.74 2.97 -0.89
CA ASN A 64 -10.42 1.72 -1.58
C ASN A 64 -9.04 1.82 -2.26
N VAL A 65 -8.15 0.87 -1.99
CA VAL A 65 -6.81 0.81 -2.59
C VAL A 65 -6.63 -0.53 -3.29
N ILE A 66 -6.24 -0.51 -4.56
CA ILE A 66 -6.00 -1.70 -5.38
C ILE A 66 -4.64 -1.56 -6.05
N VAL A 67 -3.73 -2.49 -5.78
CA VAL A 67 -2.40 -2.55 -6.42
C VAL A 67 -2.32 -3.86 -7.20
N SER A 68 -2.61 -3.82 -8.49
CA SER A 68 -2.58 -4.98 -9.39
C SER A 68 -1.35 -5.01 -10.29
N GLY A 69 -0.72 -3.87 -10.54
CA GLY A 69 0.55 -3.78 -11.23
C GLY A 69 1.73 -4.24 -10.38
N ALA A 70 2.86 -4.53 -11.05
CA ALA A 70 4.09 -4.90 -10.38
C ALA A 70 4.74 -3.69 -9.70
N VAL A 71 5.22 -3.88 -8.46
CA VAL A 71 5.96 -2.89 -7.69
C VAL A 71 7.36 -3.40 -7.42
N GLY A 72 8.38 -2.71 -7.91
CA GLY A 72 9.77 -3.13 -7.75
C GLY A 72 10.30 -2.99 -6.32
N GLY A 73 9.81 -1.96 -5.60
CA GLY A 73 10.19 -1.66 -4.22
C GLY A 73 9.15 -2.08 -3.18
N ASP A 74 9.03 -1.27 -2.14
CA ASP A 74 8.09 -1.46 -1.03
C ASP A 74 6.69 -0.93 -1.37
N VAL A 75 5.65 -1.55 -0.79
CA VAL A 75 4.28 -1.01 -0.78
C VAL A 75 3.92 -0.58 0.63
N ILE A 76 3.53 0.69 0.78
CA ILE A 76 2.91 1.24 1.98
C ILE A 76 1.51 1.70 1.62
N ALA A 77 0.48 1.05 2.17
CA ALA A 77 -0.91 1.31 1.81
C ALA A 77 -1.81 1.47 3.03
N ALA A 78 -2.73 2.44 2.99
CA ALA A 78 -3.75 2.60 4.01
C ALA A 78 -5.14 2.78 3.42
N GLY A 79 -6.16 2.09 3.95
CA GLY A 79 -7.53 2.34 3.50
C GLY A 79 -8.64 1.56 4.18
N GLY A 80 -9.89 1.81 3.77
CA GLY A 80 -11.02 1.01 4.24
C GLY A 80 -10.92 -0.42 3.71
N ASN A 81 -10.69 -0.56 2.41
CA ASN A 81 -10.41 -1.81 1.72
C ASN A 81 -9.08 -1.70 0.97
N VAL A 82 -8.16 -2.64 1.17
CA VAL A 82 -6.87 -2.68 0.48
C VAL A 82 -6.64 -4.04 -0.16
N ARG A 83 -6.34 -4.08 -1.46
CA ARG A 83 -5.96 -5.30 -2.18
C ARG A 83 -4.59 -5.18 -2.82
N ILE A 84 -3.70 -6.11 -2.48
CA ILE A 84 -2.37 -6.25 -3.08
C ILE A 84 -2.38 -7.51 -3.95
N ILE A 85 -2.54 -7.32 -5.26
CA ILE A 85 -2.73 -8.39 -6.23
C ILE A 85 -1.44 -8.61 -7.04
N GLY A 86 -0.76 -7.53 -7.41
CA GLY A 86 0.49 -7.59 -8.17
C GLY A 86 1.69 -8.04 -7.33
N PRO A 87 2.79 -8.46 -7.96
CA PRO A 87 4.02 -8.80 -7.26
C PRO A 87 4.70 -7.55 -6.66
N VAL A 88 5.28 -7.72 -5.47
CA VAL A 88 6.02 -6.69 -4.72
C VAL A 88 7.44 -7.19 -4.47
N GLY A 89 8.43 -6.48 -5.01
CA GLY A 89 9.85 -6.82 -4.87
C GLY A 89 10.44 -6.50 -3.49
N GLY A 90 9.78 -5.62 -2.73
CA GLY A 90 10.15 -5.22 -1.38
C GLY A 90 9.24 -5.79 -0.29
N ASN A 91 9.02 -4.97 0.73
CA ASN A 91 8.12 -5.22 1.86
C ASN A 91 6.72 -4.67 1.58
N VAL A 92 5.71 -5.27 2.20
CA VAL A 92 4.35 -4.72 2.25
C VAL A 92 4.05 -4.27 3.67
N ARG A 93 3.69 -3.00 3.84
CA ARG A 93 3.17 -2.43 5.09
C ARG A 93 1.78 -1.89 4.81
N VAL A 94 0.76 -2.53 5.35
CA VAL A 94 -0.63 -2.21 5.01
C VAL A 94 -1.50 -2.09 6.25
N VAL A 95 -2.37 -1.09 6.26
CA VAL A 95 -3.39 -0.91 7.29
C VAL A 95 -4.75 -0.74 6.64
N GLY A 96 -5.76 -1.50 7.09
CA GLY A 96 -7.13 -1.25 6.64
C GLY A 96 -8.22 -2.04 7.31
N GLY A 97 -9.48 -1.69 7.05
CA GLY A 97 -10.62 -2.45 7.58
C GLY A 97 -10.61 -3.88 7.05
N ASN A 98 -10.53 -4.00 5.73
CA ASN A 98 -10.35 -5.27 5.01
C ASN A 98 -9.07 -5.22 4.19
N VAL A 99 -8.19 -6.19 4.38
CA VAL A 99 -6.94 -6.32 3.63
C VAL A 99 -6.91 -7.68 2.94
N GLU A 100 -6.66 -7.68 1.64
CA GLU A 100 -6.49 -8.89 0.85
C GLU A 100 -5.12 -8.87 0.14
N ILE A 101 -4.35 -9.95 0.27
CA ILE A 101 -3.05 -10.11 -0.37
C ILE A 101 -3.08 -11.38 -1.21
N TYR A 102 -2.94 -11.24 -2.53
CA TYR A 102 -2.88 -12.34 -3.50
C TYR A 102 -1.54 -12.41 -4.22
N GLY A 103 -0.80 -11.30 -4.27
CA GLY A 103 0.48 -11.19 -4.94
C GLY A 103 1.64 -11.86 -4.20
N THR A 104 2.76 -12.02 -4.91
CA THR A 104 4.02 -12.44 -4.29
C THR A 104 4.67 -11.23 -3.61
N VAL A 105 5.11 -11.41 -2.37
CA VAL A 105 5.91 -10.43 -1.62
C VAL A 105 7.29 -11.05 -1.39
N ALA A 106 8.30 -10.45 -2.01
CA ALA A 106 9.67 -10.98 -1.97
C ALA A 106 10.33 -10.82 -0.58
N ARG A 107 9.83 -9.90 0.26
CA ARG A 107 10.31 -9.68 1.62
C ARG A 107 9.17 -9.81 2.64
N ASN A 108 9.11 -8.92 3.62
CA ASN A 108 8.23 -9.06 4.78
C ASN A 108 6.87 -8.41 4.54
N VAL A 109 5.87 -8.91 5.25
CA VAL A 109 4.52 -8.33 5.29
C VAL A 109 4.18 -7.92 6.72
N MET A 110 3.80 -6.66 6.90
CA MET A 110 3.21 -6.13 8.13
C MET A 110 1.80 -5.66 7.82
N VAL A 111 0.81 -6.29 8.46
CA VAL A 111 -0.61 -5.96 8.28
C VAL A 111 -1.23 -5.55 9.61
N GLY A 112 -1.93 -4.41 9.61
CA GLY A 112 -2.92 -4.07 10.63
C GLY A 112 -4.31 -4.06 10.02
N SER A 113 -5.16 -5.03 10.34
CA SER A 113 -6.49 -5.10 9.75
C SER A 113 -7.59 -5.58 10.68
N GLY A 114 -8.84 -5.22 10.36
CA GLY A 114 -10.02 -5.87 10.95
C GLY A 114 -10.19 -7.29 10.40
N THR A 115 -10.14 -7.40 9.08
CA THR A 115 -10.18 -8.68 8.35
C THR A 115 -8.95 -8.79 7.44
N LEU A 116 -8.26 -9.93 7.49
CA LEU A 116 -7.15 -10.27 6.60
C LEU A 116 -7.47 -11.52 5.79
N VAL A 117 -7.33 -11.42 4.48
CA VAL A 117 -7.34 -12.54 3.54
C VAL A 117 -5.96 -12.66 2.90
N ILE A 118 -5.34 -13.83 3.05
CA ILE A 118 -4.17 -14.21 2.26
C ILE A 118 -4.67 -15.21 1.23
N GLY A 119 -4.64 -14.82 -0.05
CA GLY A 119 -5.09 -15.66 -1.14
C GLY A 119 -4.17 -16.87 -1.33
N GLU A 120 -4.70 -17.94 -1.91
CA GLU A 120 -3.95 -19.18 -2.17
C GLU A 120 -2.73 -18.96 -3.10
N SER A 121 -2.80 -17.95 -3.97
CA SER A 121 -1.69 -17.54 -4.85
C SER A 121 -0.63 -16.71 -4.16
N ALA A 122 -0.87 -16.24 -2.93
CA ALA A 122 0.06 -15.37 -2.23
C ALA A 122 1.30 -16.15 -1.82
N LYS A 123 2.48 -15.55 -2.09
CA LYS A 123 3.77 -16.10 -1.66
C LYS A 123 4.53 -15.02 -0.91
N ILE A 124 4.78 -15.23 0.37
CA ILE A 124 5.52 -14.30 1.22
C ILE A 124 6.86 -14.97 1.54
N SER A 125 7.96 -14.35 1.10
CA SER A 125 9.31 -14.92 1.23
C SER A 125 10.12 -14.34 2.40
N GLY A 126 9.55 -13.38 3.12
CA GLY A 126 10.14 -12.78 4.33
C GLY A 126 10.33 -13.78 5.47
N GLN A 127 11.15 -13.39 6.45
CA GLN A 127 11.46 -14.17 7.65
C GLN A 127 10.61 -13.73 8.85
#